data_AF-A0A3D2UZU7-F1
#
_entry.id   AF-A0A3D2UZU7-F1
#
_cell.length_a   1.000
_cell.length_b   1.000
_cell.length_c   1.000
_cell.angle_alpha   90.00
_cell.angle_beta   90.00
_cell.angle_gamma   90.00
#
_symmetry.space_group_name_H-M   'P 1'
#
loop_
_entity.id
_entity.type
_entity.pdbx_description
1 polymer ?
#
loop_
_entity_poly.entity_id
_entity_poly.type
_entity_poly.pdbx_seq_one_letter_code
_entity_poly.pdbx_strand_id
1 'polypeptide(L)' 'MTVPIIAIVGRANVGKSTLFNKLTQSRSAIVNDTPGVTRDRIYGAAEFE' A
#
# COMPACT_ATOMS: atom_id res chain seq x y z
N MET A 1 14.81 -16.79 -5.15
CA MET A 1 15.19 -15.47 -4.59
C MET A 1 14.01 -14.96 -3.79
N THR A 2 14.22 -14.54 -2.54
CA THR A 2 13.16 -13.97 -1.69
C THR A 2 12.96 -12.50 -2.04
N VAL A 3 11.70 -12.08 -2.24
CA VAL A 3 11.37 -10.67 -2.46
C VAL A 3 11.50 -9.91 -1.14
N PRO A 4 12.18 -8.75 -1.11
CA PRO A 4 12.29 -7.94 0.10
C PRO A 4 10.91 -7.39 0.52
N ILE A 5 10.68 -7.29 1.83
CA ILE A 5 9.46 -6.70 2.40
C ILE A 5 9.74 -5.26 2.81
N ILE A 6 8.88 -4.34 2.37
CA ILE A 6 8.97 -2.90 2.69
C ILE A 6 7.72 -2.49 3.49
N ALA A 7 7.92 -1.82 4.63
CA ALA A 7 6.84 -1.29 5.45
C ALA A 7 6.72 0.23 5.30
N ILE A 8 5.51 0.74 5.03
CA ILE A 8 5.21 2.17 4.95
C ILE A 8 4.57 2.62 6.27
N VAL A 9 5.28 3.47 7.03
CA VAL A 9 4.85 3.96 8.34
C VAL A 9 4.80 5.48 8.39
N GLY A 10 3.95 6.04 9.25
CA GLY A 10 3.80 7.49 9.41
C GLY A 10 2.47 7.91 10.03
N ARG A 11 2.35 9.19 10.40
CA ARG A 11 1.14 9.76 11.03
C ARG A 11 -0.12 9.54 10.18
N ALA A 12 -1.30 9.68 10.78
CA ALA A 12 -2.56 9.64 10.03
C ALA A 12 -2.54 10.70 8.90
N ASN A 13 -3.14 10.36 7.75
CA ASN A 13 -3.33 11.26 6.59
C ASN A 13 -2.07 11.83 5.91
N VAL A 14 -0.86 11.32 6.18
CA VAL A 14 0.38 11.77 5.51
C VAL A 14 0.57 11.22 4.08
N GLY A 15 -0.46 10.64 3.47
CA GLY A 15 -0.38 10.10 2.10
C GLY A 15 0.21 8.69 1.96
N LYS A 16 0.28 7.90 3.04
CA LYS A 16 0.78 6.50 3.00
C LYS A 16 0.08 5.64 1.94
N SER A 17 -1.25 5.71 1.86
CA SER A 17 -2.04 4.96 0.89
C SER A 17 -1.79 5.43 -0.55
N THR A 18 -1.58 6.73 -0.75
CA THR A 18 -1.20 7.30 -2.05
C THR A 18 0.14 6.75 -2.53
N LEU A 19 1.14 6.70 -1.64
CA LEU A 19 2.44 6.11 -1.95
C LEU A 19 2.31 4.61 -2.25
N PHE A 20 1.61 3.86 -1.39
CA PHE A 20 1.37 2.43 -1.58
C PHE A 20 0.77 2.14 -2.98
N ASN A 21 -0.33 2.81 -3.32
CA ASN A 21 -1.01 2.63 -4.62
C ASN A 21 -0.12 2.98 -5.81
N LYS A 22 0.75 3.99 -5.66
CA LYS A 22 1.70 4.39 -6.71
C LYS A 22 2.78 3.32 -6.93
N LEU A 23 3.29 2.72 -5.85
CA LEU A 23 4.32 1.69 -5.91
C LEU A 23 3.78 0.35 -6.42
N THR A 24 2.54 0.01 -6.08
CA THR A 24 1.94 -1.27 -6.48
C THR A 24 1.21 -1.21 -7.82
N GLN A 25 1.22 -0.05 -8.52
CA GLN A 25 0.58 0.23 -9.82
C GLN A 25 -0.66 -0.62 -10.12
N SER A 26 -1.64 -0.58 -9.21
CA SER A 26 -2.79 -1.46 -9.29
C SER A 26 -3.69 -1.07 -10.47
N ARG A 27 -3.61 -1.79 -11.59
CA ARG A 27 -4.75 -1.88 -12.55
C ARG A 27 -5.94 -2.61 -11.93
N SER A 28 -5.74 -3.35 -10.85
CA SER A 28 -6.80 -3.97 -10.04
C SER A 28 -6.70 -3.40 -8.62
N ALA A 29 -7.24 -2.18 -8.48
CA ALA A 29 -7.34 -1.51 -7.21
C ALA A 29 -8.35 -2.29 -6.33
N ILE A 30 -7.88 -3.21 -5.48
CA ILE A 30 -8.65 -3.63 -4.31
C ILE A 30 -8.50 -2.49 -3.29
N VAL A 31 -9.23 -1.41 -3.54
CA VAL A 31 -9.39 -0.31 -2.59
C VAL A 31 -10.79 -0.48 -2.02
N ASN A 32 -10.90 -1.09 -0.84
CA ASN A 32 -12.08 -0.87 -0.03
C ASN A 32 -12.02 0.59 0.43
N ASP A 33 -12.87 1.41 -0.18
CA ASP A 33 -12.93 2.86 -0.02
C ASP A 33 -13.58 3.29 1.31
N THR A 34 -13.31 2.55 2.40
CA THR A 34 -13.91 2.79 3.72
C THR A 34 -12.93 3.55 4.61
N PRO A 35 -13.18 4.85 4.91
CA PRO A 35 -12.38 5.59 5.87
C PRO A 35 -12.60 4.97 7.26
N GLY A 36 -11.53 4.46 7.89
CA GLY A 36 -11.57 4.04 9.30
C GLY A 36 -11.08 2.63 9.63
N VAL A 37 -10.64 1.81 8.68
CA VAL A 37 -10.18 0.43 8.98
C VAL A 37 -8.65 0.30 8.98
N THR A 38 -7.99 0.89 9.99
CA THR A 38 -6.56 0.58 10.26
C THR A 38 -6.43 -0.54 11.29
N ARG A 39 -6.85 -1.75 10.90
CA ARG A 39 -6.44 -2.99 11.58
C ARG A 39 -5.93 -4.07 10.64
N ASP A 40 -6.25 -3.99 9.35
CA ASP A 40 -5.77 -4.97 8.36
C ASP A 40 -4.51 -4.47 7.66
N ARG A 41 -3.47 -5.30 7.66
CA ARG A 41 -2.22 -5.05 6.92
C ARG A 41 -2.50 -5.26 5.44
N ILE A 42 -2.34 -4.20 4.65
CA ILE A 42 -2.46 -4.27 3.19
C ILE A 42 -1.09 -4.65 2.62
N TYR A 43 -1.06 -5.72 1.82
CA TYR A 43 0.13 -6.19 1.12
C TYR A 43 -0.04 -5.96 -0.38
N GLY A 44 1.04 -5.59 -1.06
CA GLY A 44 1.08 -5.44 -2.51
C GLY A 44 2.48 -5.70 -3.04
N ALA A 45 2.56 -6.25 -4.25
CA ALA A 45 3.81 -6.37 -4.97
C ALA A 45 4.07 -5.05 -5.71
N ALA A 46 5.31 -4.58 -5.65
CA ALA A 46 5.77 -3.42 -6.40
C ALA A 46 6.82 -3.90 -7.40
N GLU A 47 6.65 -3.52 -8.66
CA GLU A 47 7.64 -3.74 -9.72
C GLU A 47 8.32 -2.40 -10.01
N PHE A 48 9.65 -2.42 -10.03
CA PHE A 48 10.47 -1.28 -10.42
C PHE A 48 11.30 -1.72 -11.63
N GLU A 49 11.08 -1.08 -12.78
CA GLU A 49 12.05 -1.10 -13.89
C GLU A 49 13.19 -0.11 -13.63
#